data_AF-A0A4V1LN68-F1
#
_entry.id   AF-A0A4V1LN68-F1
#
_cell.length_a   1.000
_cell.length_b   1.000
_cell.length_c   1.000
_cell.angle_alpha   90.00
_cell.angle_beta   90.00
_cell.angle_gamma   90.00
#
_symmetry.space_group_name_H-M   'P 1'
#
loop_
_entity.id
_entity.type
_entity.pdbx_description
1 polymer ?
#
loop_
_entity_poly.entity_id
_entity_poly.type
_entity_poly.pdbx_seq_one_letter_code
_entity_poly.pdbx_strand_id
1 'polypeptide(L)'
;MILPHKSFLLLAFVIPLFSFSQNEFLDYGIDRKNDTTYGTIRNAITKNGLLVEKNPKSTENRLMFRTHKLRHYKKIRFNDDMYWYEKPSVTDGIYTQSTPRIIPEDSIAKRFGDFINVQKRLPDFVVTKTNDTIYGKFRDPIFWKFHFLDTDNVKIKIEKDHIKAYRFNNDIYIHKEKRKATIFDKDGAYLKLVLDGRITLYEYEHIYKTMDPTTHLPTQNKVVYLYIEKGEAALLLDGFLNKKQLAKLFEDNQPLVSKILNEEYIMENMYLMVKYYNTMNRESL
;
A
#
# COMPACT_ATOMS: atom_id res chain seq x y z
N MET A 1 23.46 70.82 2.92
CA MET A 1 24.21 69.71 2.29
C MET A 1 23.72 68.44 2.97
N ILE A 2 23.17 67.52 2.18
CA ILE A 2 22.22 66.49 2.57
C ILE A 2 22.87 65.12 2.38
N LEU A 3 22.43 64.15 3.21
CA LEU A 3 22.57 62.68 3.18
C LEU A 3 23.76 62.05 3.94
N PRO A 4 23.62 60.80 4.47
CA PRO A 4 22.40 60.02 4.68
C PRO A 4 22.23 59.36 6.07
N HIS A 5 20.96 59.21 6.44
CA HIS A 5 20.46 58.22 7.38
C HIS A 5 20.96 56.81 7.01
N LYS A 6 21.66 56.16 7.95
CA LYS A 6 21.82 54.70 7.94
C LYS A 6 20.52 54.09 8.45
N SER A 7 19.59 53.86 7.53
CA SER A 7 18.45 52.97 7.74
C SER A 7 18.98 51.57 8.00
N PHE A 8 19.05 51.17 9.27
CA PHE A 8 19.27 49.78 9.64
C PHE A 8 18.00 49.02 9.26
N LEU A 9 18.01 48.46 8.05
CA LEU A 9 16.94 47.67 7.49
C LEU A 9 16.89 46.38 8.31
N LEU A 10 16.03 46.38 9.34
CA LEU A 10 15.71 45.21 10.14
C LEU A 10 14.92 44.26 9.23
N LEU A 11 15.66 43.52 8.41
CA LEU A 11 15.13 42.44 7.59
C LEU A 11 14.74 41.33 8.58
N ALA A 12 13.55 41.45 9.15
CA ALA A 12 12.87 40.35 9.79
C ALA A 12 12.67 39.29 8.71
N PHE A 13 13.63 38.38 8.61
CA PHE A 13 13.44 37.06 8.03
C PHE A 13 12.36 36.38 8.87
N VAL A 14 11.10 36.70 8.56
CA VAL A 14 9.97 35.81 8.81
C VAL A 14 10.19 34.66 7.84
N ILE A 15 11.16 33.80 8.16
CA ILE A 15 11.13 32.44 7.64
C ILE A 15 9.84 31.91 8.25
N PRO A 16 8.79 31.65 7.46
CA PRO A 16 7.74 30.85 8.00
C PRO A 16 8.41 29.51 8.27
N LEU A 17 8.68 29.23 9.54
CA LEU A 17 8.82 27.88 10.04
C LEU A 17 7.45 27.24 9.83
N PHE A 18 7.08 27.00 8.57
CA PHE A 18 6.18 25.93 8.22
C PHE A 18 6.96 24.69 8.63
N SER A 19 6.83 24.35 9.91
CA SER A 19 7.16 23.04 10.41
C SER A 19 6.24 22.08 9.68
N PHE A 20 6.60 21.71 8.46
CA PHE A 20 6.15 20.50 7.82
C PHE A 20 6.79 19.32 8.57
N SER A 21 6.54 19.22 9.87
CA SER A 21 6.54 17.94 10.55
C SER A 21 5.21 17.26 10.18
N GLN A 22 5.01 17.01 8.88
CA GLN A 22 4.03 16.02 8.47
C GLN A 22 4.55 14.70 9.01
N ASN A 23 3.78 13.98 9.81
CA ASN A 23 4.17 12.68 10.32
C ASN A 23 4.33 11.71 9.12
N GLU A 24 5.53 11.64 8.52
CA GLU A 24 5.78 11.02 7.21
C GLU A 24 5.46 9.51 7.14
N PHE A 25 5.38 8.88 8.30
CA PHE A 25 5.14 7.46 8.49
C PHE A 25 3.74 7.15 9.05
N LEU A 26 2.81 8.08 8.92
CA LEU A 26 1.40 7.89 9.25
C LEU A 26 0.52 8.08 8.02
N ASP A 27 -0.60 7.38 8.04
CA ASP A 27 -1.74 7.67 7.19
C ASP A 27 -2.45 8.93 7.72
N TYR A 28 -3.40 9.45 6.93
CA TYR A 28 -4.31 10.47 7.43
C TYR A 28 -5.67 10.43 6.76
N GLY A 29 -6.65 11.00 7.43
CA GLY A 29 -7.96 11.29 6.86
C GLY A 29 -8.19 12.80 6.81
N ILE A 30 -8.81 13.27 5.73
CA ILE A 30 -9.31 14.65 5.59
C ILE A 30 -10.83 14.62 5.67
N ASP A 31 -11.38 15.26 6.69
CA ASP A 31 -12.81 15.22 6.98
C ASP A 31 -13.61 16.19 6.07
N ARG A 32 -14.92 16.27 6.28
CA ARG A 32 -15.78 17.16 5.48
C ARG A 32 -15.47 18.65 5.72
N LYS A 33 -14.98 19.01 6.90
CA LYS A 33 -14.57 20.37 7.29
C LYS A 33 -13.17 20.75 6.80
N ASN A 34 -12.43 19.81 6.20
CA ASN A 34 -11.02 19.90 5.82
C ASN A 34 -10.02 19.76 6.98
N ASP A 35 -10.49 19.27 8.12
CA ASP A 35 -9.59 18.93 9.22
C ASP A 35 -8.86 17.63 8.87
N THR A 36 -7.55 17.60 9.17
CA THR A 36 -6.68 16.45 8.90
C THR A 36 -6.35 15.73 10.19
N THR A 37 -6.65 14.43 10.25
CA THR A 37 -6.31 13.57 11.37
C THR A 37 -5.26 12.57 10.94
N TYR A 38 -4.11 12.56 11.61
CA TYR A 38 -3.01 11.63 11.34
C TYR A 38 -3.12 10.40 12.23
N GLY A 39 -2.84 9.22 11.68
CA GLY A 39 -2.94 7.97 12.43
C GLY A 39 -2.56 6.75 11.60
N THR A 40 -2.89 5.57 12.10
CA THR A 40 -2.81 4.33 11.33
C THR A 40 -4.19 3.87 10.93
N ILE A 41 -4.37 3.50 9.67
CA ILE A 41 -5.63 2.93 9.22
C ILE A 41 -5.66 1.43 9.57
N ARG A 42 -6.77 0.98 10.15
CA ARG A 42 -7.00 -0.41 10.60
C ARG A 42 -8.37 -0.91 10.14
N ASN A 43 -8.52 -2.23 10.01
CA ASN A 43 -9.72 -2.90 9.49
C ASN A 43 -10.17 -2.36 8.13
N ALA A 44 -9.17 -1.93 7.36
CA ALA A 44 -9.22 -1.25 6.07
C ALA A 44 -10.29 -1.73 5.09
N ILE A 45 -10.43 -3.06 4.97
CA ILE A 45 -11.24 -3.72 3.94
C ILE A 45 -12.70 -3.91 4.41
N THR A 46 -13.00 -3.63 5.69
CA THR A 46 -14.33 -3.81 6.26
C THR A 46 -15.12 -2.50 6.28
N LYS A 47 -16.46 -2.59 6.35
CA LYS A 47 -17.34 -1.42 6.62
C LYS A 47 -17.00 -0.68 7.93
N ASN A 48 -16.17 -1.29 8.77
CA ASN A 48 -15.72 -0.78 10.05
C ASN A 48 -14.28 -0.27 10.01
N GLY A 49 -13.75 0.09 8.83
CA GLY A 49 -12.43 0.73 8.73
C GLY A 49 -12.30 1.93 9.68
N LEU A 50 -11.19 1.99 10.41
CA LEU A 50 -10.88 3.00 11.42
C LEU A 50 -9.56 3.69 11.10
N LEU A 51 -9.47 4.98 11.40
CA LEU A 51 -8.20 5.68 11.60
C LEU A 51 -7.93 5.78 13.10
N VAL A 52 -6.78 5.27 13.53
CA VAL A 52 -6.36 5.23 14.93
C VAL A 52 -5.29 6.27 15.16
N GLU A 53 -5.64 7.31 15.93
CA GLU A 53 -4.81 8.46 16.26
C GLU A 53 -4.22 8.29 17.67
N LYS A 54 -2.94 8.62 17.85
CA LYS A 54 -2.32 8.63 19.18
C LYS A 54 -2.92 9.76 20.02
N ASN A 55 -3.41 9.45 21.21
CA ASN A 55 -4.00 10.45 22.09
C ASN A 55 -2.88 11.24 22.81
N PRO A 56 -2.73 12.55 22.59
CA PRO A 56 -1.71 13.35 23.28
C PRO A 56 -1.97 13.48 24.78
N LYS A 57 -3.22 13.27 25.23
CA LYS A 57 -3.64 13.33 26.64
C LYS A 57 -3.71 11.95 27.30
N SER A 58 -2.98 10.95 26.79
CA SER A 58 -3.07 9.57 27.25
C SER A 58 -2.72 9.38 28.72
N THR A 59 -1.83 10.21 29.26
CA THR A 59 -1.44 10.21 30.68
C THR A 59 -2.59 10.65 31.61
N GLU A 60 -3.44 11.56 31.15
CA GLU A 60 -4.56 12.10 31.94
C GLU A 60 -5.75 11.15 31.97
N ASN A 61 -6.10 10.54 30.83
CA ASN A 61 -7.34 9.79 30.67
C ASN A 61 -7.16 8.27 30.48
N ARG A 62 -5.91 7.77 30.53
CA ARG A 62 -5.51 6.36 30.31
C ARG A 62 -5.92 5.77 28.95
N LEU A 63 -6.39 6.60 28.01
CA LEU A 63 -6.72 6.18 26.65
C LEU A 63 -5.51 6.45 25.76
N MET A 64 -4.85 5.39 25.29
CA MET A 64 -3.67 5.53 24.42
C MET A 64 -4.03 6.06 23.02
N PHE A 65 -5.21 5.70 22.52
CA PHE A 65 -5.62 6.01 21.15
C PHE A 65 -7.04 6.57 21.07
N ARG A 66 -7.28 7.41 20.06
CA ARG A 66 -8.59 7.83 19.60
C ARG A 66 -8.89 7.11 18.28
N THR A 67 -10.12 6.67 18.11
CA THR A 67 -10.55 5.94 16.90
C THR A 67 -11.57 6.75 16.12
N HIS A 68 -11.36 6.87 14.82
CA HIS A 68 -12.20 7.65 13.93
C HIS A 68 -12.73 6.76 12.80
N LYS A 69 -14.04 6.74 12.56
CA LYS A 69 -14.62 5.92 11.48
C LYS A 69 -14.24 6.50 10.11
N LEU A 70 -13.70 5.67 9.21
CA LEU A 70 -13.25 6.16 7.90
C LEU A 70 -14.38 6.81 7.08
N ARG A 71 -15.61 6.28 7.15
CA ARG A 71 -16.79 6.81 6.43
C ARG A 71 -17.12 8.29 6.67
N HIS A 72 -16.55 8.92 7.71
CA HIS A 72 -16.74 10.35 7.99
C HIS A 72 -15.73 11.22 7.23
N TYR A 73 -14.67 10.63 6.69
CA TYR A 73 -13.67 11.31 5.88
C TYR A 73 -14.09 11.37 4.41
N LYS A 74 -13.77 12.48 3.74
CA LYS A 74 -13.98 12.63 2.29
C LYS A 74 -12.77 12.18 1.46
N LYS A 75 -11.59 12.19 2.07
CA LYS A 75 -10.34 11.69 1.49
C LYS A 75 -9.52 11.00 2.57
N ILE A 76 -8.73 10.03 2.17
CA ILE A 76 -7.72 9.39 3.02
C ILE A 76 -6.42 9.30 2.23
N ARG A 77 -5.28 9.40 2.93
CA ARG A 77 -4.01 8.87 2.45
C ARG A 77 -3.80 7.54 3.12
N PHE A 78 -3.62 6.49 2.33
CA PHE A 78 -3.34 5.15 2.83
C PHE A 78 -2.15 4.59 2.05
N ASN A 79 -1.08 4.20 2.74
CA ASN A 79 0.14 3.68 2.11
C ASN A 79 0.65 4.57 0.97
N ASP A 80 0.71 5.88 1.22
CA ASP A 80 1.09 6.94 0.28
C ASP A 80 0.17 7.21 -0.91
N ASP A 81 -0.84 6.35 -1.16
CA ASP A 81 -1.87 6.61 -2.16
C ASP A 81 -3.00 7.46 -1.56
N MET A 82 -3.44 8.47 -2.33
CA MET A 82 -4.61 9.29 -1.98
C MET A 82 -5.89 8.64 -2.50
N TYR A 83 -6.87 8.43 -1.64
CA TYR A 83 -8.18 7.90 -2.03
C TYR A 83 -9.29 8.90 -1.69
N TRP A 84 -10.33 8.92 -2.52
CA TRP A 84 -11.51 9.74 -2.37
C TRP A 84 -12.70 8.87 -2.00
N TYR A 85 -13.52 9.36 -1.06
CA TYR A 85 -14.74 8.66 -0.67
C TYR A 85 -15.71 8.61 -1.84
N GLU A 86 -16.21 7.42 -2.15
CA GLU A 86 -17.25 7.16 -3.13
C GLU A 86 -18.42 6.51 -2.40
N LYS A 87 -19.57 7.22 -2.37
CA LYS A 87 -20.74 6.73 -1.65
C LYS A 87 -21.18 5.39 -2.26
N PRO A 88 -21.28 4.31 -1.48
CA PRO A 88 -21.75 3.03 -2.00
C PRO A 88 -23.18 3.20 -2.53
N SER A 89 -23.47 2.57 -3.68
CA SER A 89 -24.82 2.53 -4.22
C SER A 89 -25.72 1.76 -3.25
N VAL A 90 -26.73 2.42 -2.71
CA VAL A 90 -27.73 1.76 -1.88
C VAL A 90 -28.70 1.08 -2.84
N THR A 91 -28.57 -0.22 -3.02
CA THR A 91 -29.55 -1.06 -3.71
C THR A 91 -30.62 -1.46 -2.71
N ASP A 92 -31.76 -0.77 -2.72
CA ASP A 92 -32.96 -1.16 -1.97
C ASP A 92 -33.80 -2.22 -2.71
N GLY A 93 -33.30 -2.70 -3.86
CA GLY A 93 -33.92 -3.75 -4.67
C GLY A 93 -35.11 -3.28 -5.52
N ILE A 94 -35.53 -2.02 -5.41
CA ILE A 94 -36.71 -1.49 -6.12
C ILE A 94 -36.34 -0.33 -7.05
N TYR A 95 -35.40 0.52 -6.65
CA TYR A 95 -34.92 1.62 -7.49
C TYR A 95 -33.41 1.73 -7.42
N THR A 96 -32.68 1.16 -8.37
CA THR A 96 -31.27 1.49 -8.55
C THR A 96 -30.87 1.61 -10.01
N GLN A 97 -30.76 2.86 -10.46
CA GLN A 97 -29.78 3.23 -11.48
C GLN A 97 -28.57 3.83 -10.75
N SER A 98 -27.74 2.98 -10.13
CA SER A 98 -26.38 3.44 -9.84
C SER A 98 -25.63 3.39 -11.16
N THR A 99 -25.50 4.52 -11.85
CA THR A 99 -24.56 4.62 -12.96
C THR A 99 -23.17 4.33 -12.41
N PRO A 100 -22.50 3.25 -12.85
CA PRO A 100 -21.14 2.98 -12.41
C PRO A 100 -20.27 4.17 -12.79
N ARG A 101 -19.39 4.61 -11.89
CA ARG A 101 -18.40 5.63 -12.25
C ARG A 101 -17.60 5.12 -13.44
N ILE A 102 -17.65 5.86 -14.55
CA ILE A 102 -16.86 5.58 -15.74
C ILE A 102 -15.41 5.89 -15.40
N ILE A 103 -14.55 4.87 -15.40
CA ILE A 103 -13.11 5.03 -15.29
C ILE A 103 -12.57 5.23 -16.72
N PRO A 104 -11.83 6.31 -17.00
CA PRO A 104 -11.22 6.53 -18.31
C PRO A 104 -10.35 5.33 -18.73
N GLU A 105 -10.31 5.00 -20.02
CA GLU A 105 -9.54 3.85 -20.54
C GLU A 105 -8.03 3.96 -20.27
N ASP A 106 -7.51 5.19 -20.22
CA ASP A 106 -6.12 5.51 -19.92
C ASP A 106 -5.83 5.57 -18.40
N SER A 107 -6.76 5.10 -17.57
CA SER A 107 -6.71 5.19 -16.12
C SER A 107 -6.92 3.83 -15.45
N ILE A 108 -6.43 3.74 -14.22
CA ILE A 108 -6.59 2.56 -13.36
C ILE A 108 -7.24 3.02 -12.06
N ALA A 109 -8.21 2.24 -11.60
CA ALA A 109 -8.89 2.45 -10.33
C ALA A 109 -8.44 1.41 -9.30
N LYS A 110 -7.92 1.87 -8.17
CA LYS A 110 -7.71 1.05 -6.97
C LYS A 110 -8.82 1.36 -5.97
N ARG A 111 -9.46 0.33 -5.43
CA ARG A 111 -10.50 0.46 -4.40
C ARG A 111 -9.95 0.10 -3.02
N PHE A 112 -10.43 0.82 -2.02
CA PHE A 112 -10.14 0.63 -0.61
C PHE A 112 -11.45 0.84 0.17
N GLY A 113 -12.21 -0.24 0.39
CA GLY A 113 -13.58 -0.13 0.91
C GLY A 113 -14.43 0.81 0.05
N ASP A 114 -15.04 1.81 0.69
CA ASP A 114 -15.84 2.88 0.04
C ASP A 114 -14.96 4.01 -0.54
N PHE A 115 -13.65 3.81 -0.68
CA PHE A 115 -12.74 4.80 -1.24
C PHE A 115 -12.15 4.32 -2.56
N ILE A 116 -11.87 5.26 -3.45
CA ILE A 116 -11.29 5.00 -4.77
C ILE A 116 -10.11 5.95 -5.04
N ASN A 117 -9.03 5.39 -5.56
CA ASN A 117 -7.90 6.09 -6.11
C ASN A 117 -7.90 5.85 -7.62
N VAL A 118 -7.92 6.92 -8.42
CA VAL A 118 -7.84 6.84 -9.88
C VAL A 118 -6.52 7.46 -10.30
N GLN A 119 -5.70 6.70 -11.01
CA GLN A 119 -4.38 7.08 -11.47
C GLN A 119 -4.27 6.89 -12.97
N LYS A 120 -3.42 7.71 -13.62
CA LYS A 120 -3.05 7.50 -15.01
C LYS A 120 -2.36 6.13 -15.17
N ARG A 121 -2.74 5.38 -16.19
CA ARG A 121 -2.11 4.13 -16.57
C ARG A 121 -0.72 4.41 -17.14
N LEU A 122 0.28 3.72 -16.59
CA LEU A 122 1.64 3.70 -17.11
C LEU A 122 1.77 2.60 -18.17
N PRO A 123 2.74 2.73 -19.11
CA PRO A 123 3.05 1.65 -20.03
C PRO A 123 3.42 0.36 -19.28
N ASP A 124 2.79 -0.73 -19.68
CA ASP A 124 3.11 -2.08 -19.22
C ASP A 124 4.42 -2.55 -19.89
N PHE A 125 5.18 -3.40 -19.20
CA PHE A 125 6.42 -3.95 -19.72
C PHE A 125 6.72 -5.33 -19.13
N VAL A 126 7.64 -6.05 -19.76
CA VAL A 126 8.34 -7.21 -19.20
C VAL A 126 9.84 -6.96 -19.18
N VAL A 127 10.54 -7.48 -18.18
CA VAL A 127 12.00 -7.48 -18.07
C VAL A 127 12.48 -8.91 -18.23
N THR A 128 13.33 -9.17 -19.22
CA THR A 128 13.88 -10.49 -19.48
C THR A 128 14.96 -10.86 -18.45
N LYS A 129 15.39 -12.12 -18.43
CA LYS A 129 16.55 -12.56 -17.62
C LYS A 129 17.87 -11.91 -18.06
N THR A 130 17.98 -11.45 -19.31
CA THR A 130 19.11 -10.68 -19.84
C THR A 130 19.06 -9.19 -19.44
N ASN A 131 18.03 -8.78 -18.69
CA ASN A 131 17.73 -7.39 -18.29
C ASN A 131 17.28 -6.48 -19.44
N ASP A 132 16.79 -7.04 -20.55
CA ASP A 132 16.12 -6.27 -21.60
C ASP A 132 14.70 -5.92 -21.14
N THR A 133 14.27 -4.68 -21.42
CA THR A 133 12.91 -4.22 -21.12
C THR A 133 12.11 -4.13 -22.42
N ILE A 134 11.00 -4.85 -22.48
CA ILE A 134 10.11 -4.87 -23.63
C ILE A 134 8.78 -4.25 -23.22
N TYR A 135 8.39 -3.18 -23.90
CA TYR A 135 7.11 -2.50 -23.69
C TYR A 135 6.01 -3.11 -24.54
N GLY A 136 4.78 -3.01 -24.05
CA GLY A 136 3.67 -3.72 -24.70
C GLY A 136 2.37 -3.62 -23.92
N LYS A 137 1.47 -4.57 -24.18
CA LYS A 137 0.15 -4.63 -23.55
C LYS A 137 -0.17 -6.05 -23.12
N PHE A 138 -0.75 -6.16 -21.93
CA PHE A 138 -1.39 -7.40 -21.51
C PHE A 138 -2.75 -7.53 -22.19
N ARG A 139 -3.00 -8.66 -22.84
CA ARG A 139 -4.34 -9.00 -23.32
C ARG A 139 -5.09 -9.74 -22.22
N ASP A 140 -6.39 -9.47 -22.10
CA ASP A 140 -7.26 -10.13 -21.13
C ASP A 140 -7.07 -11.66 -21.20
N PRO A 141 -6.98 -12.32 -20.04
CA PRO A 141 -6.67 -13.74 -19.99
C PRO A 141 -7.80 -14.55 -20.62
N ILE A 142 -7.52 -15.17 -21.77
CA ILE A 142 -8.34 -16.29 -22.26
C ILE A 142 -7.87 -17.52 -21.47
N PHE A 143 -8.74 -18.09 -20.64
CA PHE A 143 -8.41 -19.22 -19.75
C PHE A 143 -7.24 -18.97 -18.79
N TRP A 144 -7.21 -17.79 -18.14
CA TRP A 144 -6.32 -17.49 -17.01
C TRP A 144 -4.81 -17.45 -17.33
N LYS A 145 -4.43 -17.48 -18.60
CA LYS A 145 -3.06 -17.28 -19.04
C LYS A 145 -2.92 -15.86 -19.60
N PHE A 146 -2.24 -15.00 -18.85
CA PHE A 146 -1.86 -13.70 -19.36
C PHE A 146 -0.93 -13.86 -20.57
N HIS A 147 -1.19 -13.07 -21.60
CA HIS A 147 -0.33 -12.96 -22.76
C HIS A 147 0.11 -11.51 -22.88
N PHE A 148 1.43 -11.33 -22.95
CA PHE A 148 2.02 -10.04 -23.24
C PHE A 148 2.24 -9.94 -24.74
N LEU A 149 1.80 -8.84 -25.34
CA LEU A 149 2.08 -8.49 -26.72
C LEU A 149 3.04 -7.31 -26.69
N ASP A 150 4.17 -7.40 -27.37
CA ASP A 150 5.07 -6.26 -27.54
C ASP A 150 4.45 -5.20 -28.48
N THR A 151 5.21 -4.14 -28.78
CA THR A 151 4.78 -3.06 -29.67
C THR A 151 4.50 -3.51 -31.10
N ASP A 152 5.09 -4.62 -31.53
CA ASP A 152 4.92 -5.21 -32.87
C ASP A 152 3.84 -6.32 -32.89
N ASN A 153 3.12 -6.49 -31.77
CA ASN A 153 2.13 -7.55 -31.52
C ASN A 153 2.72 -8.98 -31.50
N VAL A 154 4.03 -9.12 -31.27
CA VAL A 154 4.65 -10.42 -31.03
C VAL A 154 4.30 -10.88 -29.63
N LYS A 155 3.86 -12.13 -29.53
CA LYS A 155 3.42 -12.74 -28.27
C LYS A 155 4.62 -13.19 -27.44
N ILE A 156 4.73 -12.66 -26.23
CA ILE A 156 5.73 -13.04 -25.23
C ILE A 156 5.03 -13.80 -24.11
N LYS A 157 5.57 -14.98 -23.77
CA LYS A 157 5.09 -15.80 -22.67
C LYS A 157 5.81 -15.41 -21.38
N ILE A 158 5.05 -15.11 -20.33
CA ILE A 158 5.61 -14.76 -19.02
C ILE A 158 5.90 -16.06 -18.26
N GLU A 159 7.15 -16.49 -18.32
CA GLU A 159 7.64 -17.68 -17.63
C GLU A 159 8.84 -17.33 -16.77
N LYS A 160 9.00 -18.03 -15.65
CA LYS A 160 10.08 -17.79 -14.69
C LYS A 160 11.48 -17.91 -15.28
N ASP A 161 11.64 -18.70 -16.33
CA ASP A 161 12.94 -18.97 -16.97
C ASP A 161 13.32 -17.87 -17.97
N HIS A 162 12.36 -17.05 -18.42
CA HIS A 162 12.56 -16.03 -19.45
C HIS A 162 12.37 -14.60 -18.91
N ILE A 163 11.42 -14.41 -18.00
CA ILE A 163 11.01 -13.11 -17.49
C ILE A 163 11.40 -13.01 -16.00
N LYS A 164 12.04 -11.90 -15.65
CA LYS A 164 12.46 -11.55 -14.29
C LYS A 164 11.42 -10.72 -13.57
N ALA A 165 10.80 -9.78 -14.27
CA ALA A 165 9.80 -8.89 -13.71
C ALA A 165 8.83 -8.42 -14.81
N TYR A 166 7.68 -7.91 -14.43
CA TYR A 166 6.77 -7.22 -15.35
C TYR A 166 5.99 -6.14 -14.61
N ARG A 167 5.51 -5.13 -15.35
CA ARG A 167 4.52 -4.18 -14.85
C ARG A 167 3.17 -4.49 -15.49
N PHE A 168 2.15 -4.65 -14.65
CA PHE A 168 0.77 -4.81 -15.08
C PHE A 168 -0.11 -3.92 -14.23
N ASN A 169 -0.90 -3.05 -14.88
CA ASN A 169 -1.82 -2.15 -14.21
C ASN A 169 -1.14 -1.28 -13.12
N ASN A 170 -0.02 -0.64 -13.47
CA ASN A 170 0.86 0.15 -12.59
C ASN A 170 1.55 -0.62 -11.46
N ASP A 171 1.18 -1.86 -11.19
CA ASP A 171 1.85 -2.70 -10.21
C ASP A 171 3.03 -3.44 -10.86
N ILE A 172 4.16 -3.48 -10.16
CA ILE A 172 5.36 -4.21 -10.59
C ILE A 172 5.37 -5.57 -9.89
N TYR A 173 5.63 -6.62 -10.66
CA TYR A 173 5.73 -7.99 -10.18
C TYR A 173 7.12 -8.52 -10.47
N ILE A 174 7.76 -9.13 -9.48
CA ILE A 174 9.13 -9.66 -9.58
C ILE A 174 9.10 -11.15 -9.27
N HIS A 175 9.73 -11.96 -10.12
CA HIS A 175 9.88 -13.39 -9.86
C HIS A 175 10.88 -13.60 -8.71
N LYS A 176 10.44 -14.32 -7.68
CA LYS A 176 11.26 -14.69 -6.53
C LYS A 176 11.01 -16.15 -6.16
N GLU A 177 12.07 -16.83 -5.73
CA GLU A 177 11.93 -18.01 -4.89
C GLU A 177 11.46 -17.56 -3.50
N LYS A 178 10.51 -18.27 -2.92
CA LYS A 178 9.83 -17.91 -1.68
C LYS A 178 9.49 -19.15 -0.87
N ARG A 179 9.36 -18.97 0.44
CA ARG A 179 8.73 -19.98 1.28
C ARG A 179 7.28 -20.18 0.82
N LYS A 180 6.84 -21.43 0.73
CA LYS A 180 5.45 -21.76 0.41
C LYS A 180 4.49 -21.18 1.45
N ALA A 181 3.42 -20.54 0.99
CA ALA A 181 2.34 -20.08 1.86
C ALA A 181 1.41 -21.23 2.29
N THR A 182 1.25 -22.23 1.43
CA THR A 182 0.45 -23.44 1.68
C THR A 182 1.19 -24.69 1.17
N ILE A 183 0.77 -25.88 1.60
CA ILE A 183 1.41 -27.14 1.16
C ILE A 183 1.34 -27.38 -0.36
N PHE A 184 0.36 -26.77 -1.04
CA PHE A 184 0.17 -26.88 -2.49
C PHE A 184 0.73 -25.69 -3.27
N ASP A 185 1.39 -24.77 -2.58
CA ASP A 185 2.01 -23.60 -3.18
C ASP A 185 3.34 -23.97 -3.87
N LYS A 186 3.74 -23.16 -4.85
CA LYS A 186 5.01 -23.30 -5.57
C LYS A 186 6.11 -22.54 -4.84
N ASP A 187 7.34 -23.05 -4.96
CA ASP A 187 8.54 -22.43 -4.38
C ASP A 187 8.92 -21.12 -5.09
N GLY A 188 8.47 -20.90 -6.34
CA GLY A 188 8.68 -19.67 -7.08
C GLY A 188 7.37 -19.03 -7.54
N ALA A 189 7.28 -17.70 -7.44
CA ALA A 189 6.17 -16.92 -7.99
C ALA A 189 6.58 -15.48 -8.34
N TYR A 190 5.73 -14.82 -9.12
CA TYR A 190 5.79 -13.38 -9.30
C TYR A 190 5.08 -12.69 -8.14
N LEU A 191 5.85 -11.95 -7.33
CA LEU A 191 5.35 -11.21 -6.18
C LEU A 191 5.19 -9.75 -6.55
N LYS A 192 4.08 -9.13 -6.15
CA LYS A 192 3.88 -7.70 -6.33
C LYS A 192 4.85 -6.94 -5.42
N LEU A 193 5.69 -6.10 -6.00
CA LEU A 193 6.55 -5.19 -5.27
C LEU A 193 5.68 -4.08 -4.66
N VAL A 194 5.68 -4.02 -3.32
CA VAL A 194 4.90 -3.02 -2.58
C VAL A 194 5.79 -1.83 -2.20
N LEU A 195 6.97 -2.12 -1.66
CA LEU A 195 7.93 -1.10 -1.26
C LEU A 195 9.35 -1.65 -1.40
N ASP A 196 10.25 -0.85 -1.95
CA ASP A 196 11.66 -1.21 -2.13
C ASP A 196 12.59 -0.29 -1.33
N GLY A 197 13.72 -0.82 -0.86
CA GLY A 197 14.66 -0.10 -0.02
C GLY A 197 15.69 -1.03 0.63
N ARG A 198 16.11 -0.71 1.86
CA ARG A 198 17.03 -1.57 2.64
C ARG A 198 16.42 -2.94 2.93
N ILE A 199 15.10 -2.95 3.13
CA ILE A 199 14.27 -4.15 3.08
C ILE A 199 13.18 -3.94 2.04
N THR A 200 12.76 -5.03 1.42
CA THR A 200 11.76 -5.01 0.36
C THR A 200 10.49 -5.72 0.82
N LEU A 201 9.34 -5.10 0.64
CA LEU A 201 8.02 -5.65 0.96
C LEU A 201 7.34 -6.11 -0.33
N TYR A 202 6.83 -7.33 -0.29
CA TYR A 202 6.08 -7.93 -1.38
C TYR A 202 4.70 -8.42 -0.93
N GLU A 203 3.76 -8.39 -1.88
CA GLU A 203 2.45 -9.04 -1.80
C GLU A 203 2.42 -10.26 -2.71
N TYR A 204 1.89 -11.37 -2.21
CA TYR A 204 1.65 -12.59 -2.96
C TYR A 204 0.16 -12.95 -2.91
N GLU A 205 -0.48 -12.91 -4.06
CA GLU A 205 -1.86 -13.33 -4.22
C GLU A 205 -1.91 -14.84 -4.49
N HIS A 206 -2.37 -15.60 -3.50
CA HIS A 206 -2.63 -17.01 -3.65
C HIS A 206 -4.10 -17.25 -3.98
N ILE A 207 -4.34 -17.91 -5.09
CA ILE A 207 -5.67 -18.27 -5.58
C ILE A 207 -5.85 -19.77 -5.42
N TYR A 208 -6.91 -20.19 -4.75
CA TYR A 208 -7.27 -21.59 -4.60
C TYR A 208 -8.77 -21.80 -4.77
N LYS A 209 -9.15 -23.01 -5.17
CA LYS A 209 -10.55 -23.39 -5.35
C LYS A 209 -11.01 -24.19 -4.13
N THR A 210 -12.17 -23.87 -3.60
CA THR A 210 -12.90 -24.70 -2.64
C THR A 210 -14.26 -25.04 -3.21
N MET A 211 -14.91 -26.09 -2.71
CA MET A 211 -16.35 -26.24 -2.94
C MET A 211 -17.11 -25.37 -1.96
N ASP A 212 -18.09 -24.63 -2.47
CA ASP A 212 -19.10 -23.99 -1.63
C ASP A 212 -19.93 -25.09 -0.94
N PRO A 213 -20.06 -25.07 0.40
CA PRO A 213 -20.74 -26.13 1.13
C PRO A 213 -22.26 -26.15 0.91
N THR A 214 -22.83 -25.05 0.41
CA THR A 214 -24.27 -24.87 0.17
C THR A 214 -24.67 -25.18 -1.27
N THR A 215 -23.85 -24.74 -2.24
CA THR A 215 -24.16 -24.88 -3.68
C THR A 215 -23.39 -26.02 -4.34
N HIS A 216 -22.39 -26.59 -3.68
CA HIS A 216 -21.44 -27.57 -4.24
C HIS A 216 -20.74 -27.09 -5.52
N LEU A 217 -20.76 -25.79 -5.80
CA LEU A 217 -20.05 -25.20 -6.91
C LEU A 217 -18.62 -24.84 -6.50
N PRO A 218 -17.64 -24.93 -7.41
CA PRO A 218 -16.29 -24.49 -7.14
C PRO A 218 -16.27 -22.97 -6.99
N THR A 219 -15.96 -22.50 -5.78
CA THR A 219 -15.71 -21.08 -5.48
C THR A 219 -14.21 -20.83 -5.48
N GLN A 220 -13.81 -19.75 -6.16
CA GLN A 220 -12.43 -19.31 -6.18
C GLN A 220 -12.20 -18.34 -5.03
N ASN A 221 -11.30 -18.71 -4.13
CA ASN A 221 -10.88 -17.86 -3.02
C ASN A 221 -9.53 -17.24 -3.32
N LYS A 222 -9.32 -16.06 -2.74
CA LYS A 222 -8.10 -15.27 -2.87
C LYS A 222 -7.61 -14.91 -1.47
N VAL A 223 -6.35 -15.21 -1.20
CA VAL A 223 -5.67 -14.80 0.03
C VAL A 223 -4.40 -14.05 -0.35
N VAL A 224 -4.17 -12.92 0.31
CA VAL A 224 -2.96 -12.11 0.13
C VAL A 224 -2.00 -12.42 1.27
N TYR A 225 -0.80 -12.84 0.93
CA TYR A 225 0.31 -13.05 1.86
C TYR A 225 1.34 -11.94 1.69
N LEU A 226 2.01 -11.56 2.77
CA LEU A 226 3.08 -10.58 2.74
C LEU A 226 4.44 -11.27 2.90
N TYR A 227 5.43 -10.83 2.13
CA TYR A 227 6.82 -11.28 2.26
C TYR A 227 7.72 -10.08 2.50
N ILE A 228 8.67 -10.20 3.44
CA ILE A 228 9.73 -9.22 3.65
C ILE A 228 11.07 -9.85 3.28
N GLU A 229 11.78 -9.22 2.37
CA GLU A 229 13.17 -9.54 2.06
C GLU A 229 14.08 -8.63 2.90
N LYS A 230 14.82 -9.24 3.82
CA LYS A 230 15.82 -8.59 4.68
C LYS A 230 17.09 -9.45 4.64
N GLY A 231 18.09 -9.02 3.87
CA GLY A 231 19.25 -9.85 3.56
C GLY A 231 18.97 -10.79 2.39
N GLU A 232 19.43 -12.04 2.47
CA GLU A 232 19.43 -12.98 1.33
C GLU A 232 18.12 -13.78 1.15
N ALA A 233 17.17 -13.70 2.09
CA ALA A 233 15.96 -14.51 2.05
C ALA A 233 14.66 -13.70 2.25
N ALA A 234 13.63 -14.06 1.49
CA ALA A 234 12.27 -13.56 1.64
C ALA A 234 11.55 -14.33 2.77
N LEU A 235 11.22 -13.62 3.84
CA LEU A 235 10.49 -14.12 4.99
C LEU A 235 8.98 -13.97 4.77
N LEU A 236 8.25 -15.08 4.80
CA LEU A 236 6.78 -15.06 4.83
C LEU A 236 6.32 -14.48 6.17
N LEU A 237 5.48 -13.44 6.11
CA LEU A 237 4.80 -12.90 7.27
C LEU A 237 3.47 -13.63 7.46
N ASP A 238 3.43 -14.49 8.47
CA ASP A 238 2.21 -15.20 8.84
C ASP A 238 1.18 -14.21 9.45
N GLY A 239 -0.10 -14.39 9.14
CA GLY A 239 -1.19 -13.60 9.72
C GLY A 239 -1.32 -13.76 11.24
N PHE A 240 -0.69 -14.79 11.82
CA PHE A 240 -0.60 -15.01 13.27
C PHE A 240 0.60 -14.34 13.94
N LEU A 241 1.40 -13.54 13.22
CA LEU A 241 2.54 -12.84 13.82
C LEU A 241 2.06 -11.91 14.93
N ASN A 242 2.42 -12.26 16.17
CA ASN A 242 2.12 -11.41 17.32
C ASN A 242 3.12 -10.23 17.38
N LYS A 243 2.77 -9.21 18.17
CA LYS A 243 3.59 -8.00 18.31
C LYS A 243 5.06 -8.25 18.69
N LYS A 244 5.36 -9.31 19.46
CA LYS A 244 6.75 -9.65 19.82
C LYS A 244 7.53 -10.18 18.61
N GLN A 245 6.90 -11.00 17.78
CA GLN A 245 7.53 -11.50 16.55
C GLN A 245 7.74 -10.37 15.53
N LEU A 246 6.78 -9.45 15.40
CA LEU A 246 6.95 -8.23 14.60
C LEU A 246 8.09 -7.36 15.13
N ALA A 247 8.14 -7.12 16.44
CA ALA A 247 9.23 -6.36 17.06
C ALA A 247 10.60 -7.01 16.79
N LYS A 248 10.69 -8.35 16.88
CA LYS A 248 11.92 -9.09 16.58
C LYS A 248 12.40 -8.90 15.14
N LEU A 249 11.49 -8.83 14.17
CA LEU A 249 11.85 -8.60 12.76
C LEU A 249 12.60 -7.27 12.55
N PHE A 250 12.31 -6.27 13.39
CA PHE A 250 12.88 -4.93 13.34
C PHE A 250 13.76 -4.61 14.55
N GLU A 251 14.32 -5.61 15.24
CA GLU A 251 15.06 -5.43 16.50
C GLU A 251 16.28 -4.50 16.39
N ASP A 252 16.82 -4.33 15.19
CA ASP A 252 17.88 -3.39 14.86
C ASP A 252 17.41 -1.93 14.69
N ASN A 253 16.10 -1.65 14.84
CA ASN A 253 15.51 -0.32 14.83
C ASN A 253 14.63 -0.11 16.08
N GLN A 254 15.26 0.27 17.19
CA GLN A 254 14.59 0.43 18.49
C GLN A 254 13.42 1.44 18.50
N PRO A 255 13.49 2.57 17.77
CA PRO A 255 12.32 3.45 17.63
C PRO A 255 11.11 2.76 17.00
N LEU A 256 11.29 1.96 15.94
CA LEU A 256 10.22 1.20 15.31
C LEU A 256 9.70 0.08 16.24
N VAL A 257 10.60 -0.64 16.91
CA VAL A 257 10.24 -1.66 17.91
C VAL A 257 9.32 -1.08 18.98
N SER A 258 9.65 0.11 19.49
CA SER A 258 8.85 0.79 20.50
C SER A 258 7.44 1.09 20.00
N LYS A 259 7.30 1.53 18.75
CA LYS A 259 6.01 1.79 18.10
C LYS A 259 5.18 0.52 17.92
N ILE A 260 5.82 -0.60 17.56
CA ILE A 260 5.15 -1.92 17.43
C ILE A 260 4.68 -2.42 18.80
N LEU A 261 5.55 -2.36 19.83
CA LEU A 261 5.23 -2.85 21.18
C LEU A 261 4.11 -2.04 21.84
N ASN A 262 4.07 -0.73 21.57
CA ASN A 262 3.01 0.20 22.00
C ASN A 262 1.76 0.14 21.11
N GLU A 263 1.73 -0.77 20.13
CA GLU A 263 0.60 -0.95 19.21
C GLU A 263 0.25 0.32 18.42
N GLU A 264 1.21 1.22 18.20
CA GLU A 264 1.07 2.34 17.24
C GLU A 264 0.99 1.76 15.82
N TYR A 265 1.82 0.76 15.53
CA TYR A 265 1.75 -0.06 14.32
C TYR A 265 1.35 -1.50 14.65
N ILE A 266 0.44 -2.07 13.86
CA ILE A 266 0.05 -3.48 13.91
C ILE A 266 0.32 -4.17 12.57
N MET A 267 0.16 -5.49 12.47
CA MET A 267 0.43 -6.26 11.23
C MET A 267 -0.19 -5.65 9.97
N GLU A 268 -1.40 -5.08 10.05
CA GLU A 268 -2.07 -4.38 8.93
C GLU A 268 -1.31 -3.14 8.43
N ASN A 269 -0.45 -2.55 9.26
CA ASN A 269 0.37 -1.37 8.96
C ASN A 269 1.78 -1.74 8.50
N MET A 270 2.00 -2.95 7.97
CA MET A 270 3.32 -3.42 7.55
C MET A 270 4.00 -2.47 6.55
N TYR A 271 3.24 -1.88 5.62
CA TYR A 271 3.74 -0.86 4.70
C TYR A 271 4.42 0.30 5.45
N LEU A 272 3.74 0.87 6.45
CA LEU A 272 4.26 1.99 7.24
C LEU A 272 5.49 1.58 8.06
N MET A 273 5.52 0.36 8.61
CA MET A 273 6.68 -0.16 9.32
C MET A 273 7.91 -0.29 8.42
N VAL A 274 7.75 -0.89 7.23
CA VAL A 274 8.83 -1.08 6.26
C VAL A 274 9.30 0.29 5.75
N LYS A 275 8.37 1.22 5.47
CA LYS A 275 8.70 2.60 5.11
C LYS A 275 9.50 3.30 6.20
N TYR A 276 9.06 3.21 7.45
CA TYR A 276 9.79 3.77 8.60
C TYR A 276 11.22 3.22 8.68
N TYR A 277 11.36 1.90 8.56
CA TYR A 277 12.66 1.24 8.60
C TYR A 277 13.59 1.67 7.46
N ASN A 278 13.06 1.80 6.24
CA ASN A 278 13.83 2.16 5.05
C ASN A 278 14.30 3.63 5.05
N THR A 279 13.60 4.53 5.75
CA THR A 279 13.96 5.96 5.78
C THR A 279 14.87 6.33 6.95
N MET A 280 14.62 5.81 8.16
CA MET A 280 15.29 6.31 9.39
C MET A 280 16.75 5.88 9.57
N ASN A 281 17.30 5.02 8.69
CA ASN A 281 18.70 4.59 8.72
C ASN A 281 19.56 5.24 7.62
N ARG A 282 19.05 6.28 6.94
CA ARG A 282 19.83 7.05 5.95
C ARG A 282 20.71 8.13 6.57
N GLU A 283 20.53 8.45 7.86
CA GLU A 283 21.30 9.49 8.55
C GLU A 283 22.60 8.98 9.21
N SER A 284 22.98 7.71 8.99
CA SER A 284 24.18 7.09 9.55
C SER A 284 25.25 6.68 8.53
N LEU A 285 25.13 7.16 7.28
CA LEU A 285 26.14 7.08 6.21
C LEU A 285 26.45 8.48 5.70
#